data_AF-A0A7V2CK47-F1
#
_entry.id   AF-A0A7V2CK47-F1
#
_cell.length_a   1.000
_cell.length_b   1.000
_cell.length_c   1.000
_cell.angle_alpha   90.00
_cell.angle_beta   90.00
_cell.angle_gamma   90.00
#
_symmetry.space_group_name_H-M   'P 1'
#
loop_
_entity.id
_entity.type
_entity.pdbx_description
1 polymer ?
#
loop_
_entity_poly.entity_id
_entity_poly.type
_entity_poly.pdbx_seq_one_letter_code
_entity_poly.pdbx_strand_id
1 'polypeptide(L)'
;MERISQADAAGALGLLDRCLDSGHTLDRFCESLIEQFRRLMLLRVCGLDTELADVPAQERPRCQQLADRFDEPTYVYMISLLEELRRSVRYSGSGRALADAALVRLTQSSRFSSIESLLGAAEAAPPLAAPAPSADSAKKKIADPLPPPAAPLPDRTPMKRPVRTSAERGTLVRPPAPQASAGPAEKANQEECRRALADPIVRRAMELFDASLVSVERAPGGEAPRPETQS
;
A
#
# COMPACT_ATOMS: atom_id res chain seq x y z
N MET A 1 -5.77 13.47 8.88
CA MET A 1 -6.73 13.25 9.98
C MET A 1 -8.16 13.08 9.49
N GLU A 2 -8.82 14.11 8.96
CA GLU A 2 -10.24 14.02 8.58
C GLU A 2 -10.58 12.85 7.65
N ARG A 3 -9.77 12.64 6.61
CA ARG A 3 -9.93 11.51 5.67
C ARG A 3 -9.79 10.16 6.35
N ILE A 4 -8.91 10.06 7.34
CA ILE A 4 -8.66 8.84 8.11
C ILE A 4 -9.87 8.55 9.01
N SER A 5 -10.43 9.56 9.69
CA SER A 5 -11.63 9.38 10.53
C SER A 5 -12.90 9.06 9.74
N GLN A 6 -12.97 9.47 8.48
CA GLN A 6 -14.09 9.18 7.58
C GLN A 6 -13.94 7.86 6.81
N ALA A 7 -12.89 7.07 7.08
CA ALA A 7 -12.53 5.87 6.33
C ALA A 7 -12.33 6.12 4.81
N ASP A 8 -11.92 7.33 4.42
CA ASP A 8 -11.68 7.73 3.03
C ASP A 8 -10.22 7.45 2.63
N ALA A 9 -9.95 6.20 2.27
CA ALA A 9 -8.63 5.76 1.83
C ALA A 9 -8.17 6.47 0.55
N ALA A 10 -9.05 6.63 -0.44
CA ALA A 10 -8.72 7.28 -1.70
C ALA A 10 -8.30 8.75 -1.47
N GLY A 11 -9.05 9.49 -0.65
CA GLY A 11 -8.72 10.86 -0.30
C GLY A 11 -7.44 10.98 0.53
N ALA A 12 -7.15 10.01 1.40
CA ALA A 12 -5.90 9.95 2.17
C ALA A 12 -4.68 9.70 1.26
N LEU A 13 -4.78 8.74 0.33
CA LEU A 13 -3.72 8.45 -0.64
C LEU A 13 -3.46 9.63 -1.59
N GLY A 14 -4.52 10.30 -2.05
CA GLY A 14 -4.37 11.50 -2.86
C GLY A 14 -3.71 12.66 -2.13
N LEU A 15 -3.88 12.76 -0.80
CA LEU A 15 -3.15 13.74 0.02
C LEU A 15 -1.68 13.37 0.18
N LEU A 16 -1.36 12.08 0.33
CA LEU A 16 0.03 11.63 0.36
C LEU A 16 0.73 11.98 -0.96
N ASP A 17 0.10 11.70 -2.09
CA ASP A 17 0.69 11.97 -3.41
C ASP A 17 1.03 13.45 -3.58
N ARG A 18 0.08 14.35 -3.27
CA ARG A 18 0.32 15.80 -3.28
C ARG A 18 1.43 16.25 -2.35
N CYS A 19 1.55 15.61 -1.18
CA CYS A 19 2.61 15.91 -0.21
C CYS A 19 4.00 15.53 -0.76
N LEU A 20 4.08 14.39 -1.44
CA LEU A 20 5.31 13.94 -2.09
C LEU A 20 5.64 14.80 -3.31
N ASP A 21 4.65 15.18 -4.11
CA ASP A 21 4.81 16.08 -5.25
C ASP A 21 5.30 17.48 -4.84
N SER A 22 4.93 17.95 -3.64
CA SER A 22 5.45 19.19 -3.09
C SER A 22 6.86 19.07 -2.49
N GLY A 23 7.52 17.92 -2.67
CA GLY A 23 8.91 17.68 -2.26
C GLY A 23 9.09 17.19 -0.82
N HIS A 24 8.02 16.83 -0.11
CA HIS A 24 8.18 16.20 1.20
C HIS A 24 8.63 14.74 1.06
N THR A 25 9.41 14.28 2.02
CA THR A 25 9.82 12.87 2.09
C THR A 25 8.82 12.05 2.90
N LEU A 26 8.75 10.74 2.64
CA LEU A 26 7.94 9.82 3.44
C LEU A 26 8.31 9.85 4.93
N ASP A 27 9.59 10.03 5.26
CA ASP A 27 10.06 10.15 6.63
C ASP A 27 9.43 11.37 7.35
N ARG A 28 9.45 12.54 6.69
CA ARG A 28 8.86 13.77 7.23
C ARG A 28 7.34 13.71 7.30
N PHE A 29 6.71 13.06 6.32
CA PHE A 29 5.29 12.78 6.36
C PHE A 29 4.91 11.96 7.60
N CYS A 30 5.61 10.85 7.84
CA CYS A 30 5.34 9.99 9.01
C CYS A 30 5.56 10.74 10.32
N GLU A 31 6.68 11.47 10.46
CA GLU A 31 6.98 12.28 11.65
C GLU A 31 5.86 13.30 11.94
N SER A 32 5.39 13.99 10.90
CA SER A 32 4.30 14.98 11.03
C SER A 32 2.98 14.34 11.46
N LEU A 33 2.63 13.18 10.91
CA LEU A 33 1.42 12.46 11.33
C LEU A 33 1.54 11.90 12.75
N ILE A 34 2.70 11.37 13.14
CA ILE A 34 2.95 10.87 14.49
C ILE A 34 2.72 12.00 15.50
N GLU A 35 3.31 13.17 15.26
CA GLU A 35 3.15 14.32 16.14
C GLU A 35 1.69 14.79 16.21
N GLN A 36 1.00 14.79 15.07
CA GLN A 36 -0.43 15.11 15.01
C GLN A 36 -1.29 14.12 15.82
N PHE A 37 -1.01 12.82 15.72
CA PHE A 37 -1.73 11.79 16.48
C PHE A 37 -1.41 11.87 17.97
N ARG A 38 -0.13 12.08 18.33
CA ARG A 38 0.30 12.29 19.72
C ARG A 38 -0.46 13.45 20.36
N ARG A 39 -0.55 14.58 19.66
CA ARG A 39 -1.25 15.77 20.14
C ARG A 39 -2.73 15.51 20.41
N LEU A 40 -3.41 14.82 19.49
CA LEU A 40 -4.83 14.48 19.65
C LEU A 40 -5.05 13.44 20.75
N MET A 41 -4.18 12.43 20.85
CA MET A 41 -4.19 11.46 21.94
C MET A 41 -4.06 12.15 23.31
N LEU A 42 -3.15 13.12 23.45
CA LEU A 42 -2.97 13.84 24.71
C LEU A 42 -4.18 14.70 25.07
N LEU A 43 -4.81 15.36 24.10
CA LEU A 43 -6.07 16.08 24.34
C LEU A 43 -7.19 15.12 24.76
N ARG A 44 -7.25 13.94 24.16
CA ARG A 44 -8.24 12.90 24.49
C ARG A 44 -8.05 12.36 25.92
N VAL A 45 -6.81 12.03 26.30
CA VAL A 45 -6.48 11.40 27.59
C VAL A 45 -6.46 12.40 28.74
N CYS A 46 -5.87 13.58 28.53
CA CYS A 46 -5.63 14.57 29.58
C CYS A 46 -6.68 15.70 29.61
N GLY A 47 -7.55 15.77 28.61
CA GLY A 47 -8.55 16.82 28.47
C GLY A 47 -8.03 18.08 27.80
N LEU A 48 -8.97 19.01 27.54
CA LEU A 48 -8.76 20.22 26.76
C LEU A 48 -7.69 21.16 27.34
N ASP A 49 -7.58 21.21 28.66
CA ASP A 49 -6.74 22.19 29.36
C ASP A 49 -5.29 21.75 29.55
N THR A 50 -4.92 20.56 29.07
CA THR A 50 -3.57 19.99 29.23
C THR A 50 -2.47 20.90 28.67
N GLU A 51 -1.36 20.97 29.39
CA GLU A 51 -0.12 21.63 28.95
C GLU A 51 0.78 20.67 28.17
N LEU A 52 0.47 19.37 28.13
CA LEU A 52 1.26 18.36 27.42
C LEU A 52 1.09 18.43 25.89
N ALA A 53 0.02 19.07 25.42
CA ALA A 53 -0.24 19.32 24.01
C ALA A 53 0.02 20.79 23.67
N ASP A 54 0.98 21.03 22.77
CA ASP A 54 1.27 22.34 22.22
C ASP A 54 0.19 22.74 21.20
N VAL A 55 -0.96 23.19 21.72
CA VAL A 55 -2.11 23.66 20.93
C VAL A 55 -2.55 25.02 21.46
N PRO A 56 -2.55 26.07 20.62
CA PRO A 56 -3.09 27.38 20.98
C PRO A 56 -4.53 27.29 21.48
N ALA A 57 -4.89 28.07 22.49
CA ALA A 57 -6.20 28.00 23.14
C ALA A 57 -7.39 28.12 22.17
N GLN A 58 -7.24 28.92 21.10
CA GLN A 58 -8.27 29.11 20.08
C GLN A 58 -8.52 27.87 19.20
N GLU A 59 -7.51 27.00 19.05
CA GLU A 59 -7.60 25.79 18.21
C GLU A 59 -8.02 24.55 19.01
N ARG A 60 -7.91 24.59 20.34
CA ARG A 60 -8.21 23.47 21.24
C ARG A 60 -9.61 22.86 21.01
N PRO A 61 -10.71 23.62 20.89
CA PRO A 61 -12.03 23.03 20.68
C PRO A 61 -12.12 22.24 19.37
N ARG A 62 -11.51 22.73 18.29
CA ARG A 62 -11.46 22.03 17.01
C ARG A 62 -10.60 20.78 17.09
N CYS A 63 -9.45 20.85 17.76
CA CYS A 63 -8.61 19.69 17.98
C CYS A 63 -9.31 18.64 18.86
N GLN A 64 -10.11 19.04 19.85
CA GLN A 64 -10.88 18.12 20.69
C GLN A 64 -11.93 17.36 19.87
N GLN A 65 -12.69 18.03 19.01
CA GLN A 65 -13.65 17.37 18.12
C GLN A 65 -13.00 16.29 17.24
N LEU A 66 -11.73 16.50 16.87
CA LEU A 66 -10.96 15.53 16.11
C LEU A 66 -10.36 14.44 16.99
N ALA A 67 -9.99 14.78 18.23
CA ALA A 67 -9.51 13.86 19.26
C ALA A 67 -10.60 12.86 19.68
N ASP A 68 -11.87 13.27 19.65
CA ASP A 68 -13.01 12.42 19.99
C ASP A 68 -13.42 11.45 18.85
N ARG A 69 -12.71 11.47 17.71
CA ARG A 69 -12.99 10.55 16.58
C ARG A 69 -12.47 9.14 16.80
N PHE A 70 -11.50 8.95 17.70
CA PHE A 70 -10.90 7.67 18.01
C PHE A 70 -10.73 7.53 19.51
N ASP A 71 -10.69 6.30 20.00
CA ASP A 71 -10.33 6.00 21.38
C ASP A 71 -8.81 6.04 21.59
N GLU A 72 -8.42 6.05 22.86
CA GLU A 72 -7.04 6.14 23.31
C GLU A 72 -6.20 4.96 22.78
N PRO A 73 -6.66 3.68 22.83
CA PRO A 73 -5.92 2.56 22.28
C PRO A 73 -5.69 2.67 20.76
N THR A 74 -6.67 3.20 20.01
CA THR A 74 -6.52 3.41 18.57
C THR A 74 -5.42 4.41 18.26
N TYR A 75 -5.29 5.50 19.02
CA TYR A 75 -4.19 6.44 18.83
C TYR A 75 -2.82 5.80 19.10
N VAL A 76 -2.68 5.01 20.16
CA VAL A 76 -1.43 4.27 20.47
C VAL A 76 -1.05 3.35 19.31
N TYR A 77 -2.03 2.65 18.75
CA TYR A 77 -1.84 1.80 17.58
C TYR A 77 -1.40 2.61 16.35
N MET A 78 -2.07 3.72 16.03
CA MET A 78 -1.74 4.56 14.87
C MET A 78 -0.31 5.11 14.96
N ILE A 79 0.12 5.57 16.14
CA ILE A 79 1.47 6.07 16.39
C ILE A 79 2.49 4.95 16.18
N SER A 80 2.24 3.78 16.74
CA SER A 80 3.14 2.62 16.61
C SER A 80 3.27 2.16 15.15
N LEU A 81 2.15 2.10 14.42
CA LEU A 81 2.13 1.77 12.99
C LEU A 81 2.95 2.74 12.16
N LEU A 82 2.83 4.04 12.42
CA LEU A 82 3.58 5.06 11.69
C LEU A 82 5.07 5.07 12.05
N GLU A 83 5.44 4.81 13.31
CA GLU A 83 6.85 4.71 13.69
C GLU A 83 7.52 3.49 13.05
N GLU A 84 6.80 2.37 12.91
CA GLU A 84 7.28 1.21 12.15
C GLU A 84 7.41 1.54 10.65
N LEU A 85 6.41 2.20 10.06
CA LEU A 85 6.49 2.65 8.67
C LEU A 85 7.70 3.57 8.46
N ARG A 86 7.89 4.56 9.34
CA ARG A 86 8.98 5.54 9.27
C ARG A 86 10.34 4.87 9.28
N ARG A 87 10.54 3.87 10.13
CA ARG A 87 11.77 3.06 10.14
C ARG A 87 11.90 2.27 8.82
N SER A 88 10.83 1.62 8.37
CA SER A 88 10.84 0.80 7.15
C SER A 88 11.14 1.58 5.88
N VAL A 89 10.59 2.79 5.70
CA VAL A 89 10.77 3.59 4.47
C VAL A 89 12.21 4.11 4.29
N ARG A 90 13.01 4.15 5.36
CA ARG A 90 14.43 4.55 5.29
C ARG A 90 15.34 3.48 4.70
N TYR A 91 14.95 2.21 4.81
CA TYR A 91 15.79 1.07 4.44
C TYR A 91 15.19 0.20 3.32
N SER A 92 13.92 0.43 2.95
CA SER A 92 13.22 -0.36 1.94
C SER A 92 13.18 0.32 0.57
N GLY A 93 13.50 -0.44 -0.49
CA GLY A 93 13.27 -0.02 -1.87
C GLY A 93 11.79 0.13 -2.26
N SER A 94 10.85 -0.36 -1.43
CA SER A 94 9.41 -0.32 -1.65
C SER A 94 8.68 0.66 -0.72
N GLY A 95 9.36 1.73 -0.28
CA GLY A 95 8.82 2.71 0.68
C GLY A 95 7.45 3.31 0.30
N ARG A 96 7.20 3.59 -0.98
CA ARG A 96 5.90 4.10 -1.43
C ARG A 96 4.77 3.10 -1.22
N ALA A 97 4.97 1.84 -1.62
CA ALA A 97 3.97 0.79 -1.44
C ALA A 97 3.67 0.54 0.04
N LEU A 98 4.70 0.58 0.90
CA LEU A 98 4.52 0.48 2.36
C LEU A 98 3.70 1.63 2.92
N ALA A 99 3.93 2.86 2.45
CA ALA A 99 3.19 4.04 2.89
C ALA A 99 1.72 3.98 2.46
N ASP A 100 1.44 3.57 1.22
CA ASP A 100 0.09 3.43 0.71
C ASP A 100 -0.68 2.36 1.52
N ALA A 101 -0.07 1.19 1.76
CA ALA A 101 -0.66 0.12 2.56
C ALA A 101 -0.93 0.57 4.01
N ALA A 102 0.02 1.28 4.63
CA ALA A 102 -0.13 1.80 5.98
C ALA A 102 -1.26 2.84 6.08
N LEU A 103 -1.40 3.73 5.10
CA LEU A 103 -2.51 4.70 5.07
C LEU A 103 -3.86 4.03 4.93
N VAL A 104 -3.98 3.04 4.04
CA VAL A 104 -5.20 2.23 3.92
C VAL A 104 -5.51 1.57 5.26
N ARG A 105 -4.50 1.02 5.95
CA ARG A 105 -4.67 0.41 7.28
C ARG A 105 -5.12 1.43 8.33
N LEU A 106 -4.57 2.65 8.34
CA LEU A 106 -4.99 3.74 9.23
C LEU A 106 -6.46 4.13 9.03
N THR A 107 -6.95 4.15 7.78
CA THR A 107 -8.37 4.47 7.50
C THR A 107 -9.34 3.42 8.03
N GLN A 108 -8.87 2.21 8.27
CA GLN A 108 -9.68 1.12 8.85
C GLN A 108 -9.68 1.15 10.38
N SER A 109 -8.84 1.99 11.01
CA SER A 109 -8.67 2.01 12.45
C SER A 109 -9.91 2.45 13.23
N SER A 110 -10.83 3.18 12.59
CA SER A 110 -12.12 3.54 13.17
C SER A 110 -12.96 2.31 13.56
N ARG A 111 -12.69 1.15 12.95
CA ARG A 111 -13.36 -0.10 13.31
C ARG A 111 -12.86 -0.70 14.62
N PHE A 112 -11.65 -0.40 15.08
CA PHE A 112 -11.13 -0.95 16.35
C PHE A 112 -11.92 -0.44 17.56
N SER A 113 -12.34 0.83 17.54
CA SER A 113 -13.21 1.40 18.58
C SER A 113 -14.59 0.75 18.62
N SER A 114 -15.04 0.20 17.49
CA SER A 114 -16.32 -0.49 17.41
C SER A 114 -16.29 -1.93 17.93
N ILE A 115 -15.15 -2.56 18.22
CA ILE A 115 -15.12 -4.00 18.58
C ILE A 115 -15.80 -4.27 19.92
N GLU A 116 -15.59 -3.43 20.94
CA GLU A 116 -16.35 -3.54 22.20
C GLU A 116 -17.85 -3.35 21.97
N SER A 117 -18.22 -2.41 21.08
CA SER A 117 -19.62 -2.17 20.71
C SER A 117 -20.23 -3.32 19.89
N LEU A 118 -19.43 -3.97 19.04
CA LEU A 118 -19.84 -5.12 18.22
C LEU A 118 -19.97 -6.39 19.08
N LEU A 119 -19.11 -6.56 20.10
CA LEU A 119 -19.22 -7.66 21.04
C LEU A 119 -20.47 -7.50 21.92
N GLY A 120 -20.74 -6.27 22.40
CA GLY A 120 -21.99 -5.97 23.11
C GLY A 120 -23.24 -6.15 22.25
N ALA A 121 -23.20 -5.82 20.95
CA ALA A 121 -24.29 -6.07 20.02
C ALA A 121 -24.48 -7.57 19.68
N ALA A 122 -23.39 -8.35 19.67
CA ALA A 122 -23.44 -9.79 19.47
C ALA A 122 -24.03 -10.53 20.68
N GLU A 123 -23.78 -10.06 21.90
CA GLU A 123 -24.41 -10.60 23.12
C GLU A 123 -25.87 -10.13 23.31
N ALA A 124 -26.24 -8.97 22.75
CA ALA A 124 -27.61 -8.44 22.81
C ALA A 124 -28.53 -8.91 21.68
N ALA A 125 -28.03 -9.74 20.74
CA ALA A 125 -28.85 -10.31 19.69
C ALA A 125 -29.82 -11.35 20.29
N PRO A 126 -31.15 -11.17 20.16
CA PRO A 126 -32.09 -12.23 20.50
C PRO A 126 -31.81 -13.46 19.61
N PRO A 127 -32.05 -14.69 20.09
CA PRO A 127 -31.94 -15.86 19.24
C PRO A 127 -32.81 -15.64 18.01
N LEU A 128 -32.22 -15.77 16.81
CA LEU A 128 -32.95 -15.75 15.55
C LEU A 128 -34.10 -16.75 15.67
N ALA A 129 -35.32 -16.25 15.83
CA ALA A 129 -36.50 -17.03 15.56
C ALA A 129 -36.43 -17.46 14.09
N ALA A 130 -36.47 -18.77 13.86
CA ALA A 130 -36.44 -19.35 12.53
C ALA A 130 -37.53 -18.71 11.64
N PRO A 131 -37.22 -18.36 10.38
CA PRO A 131 -38.24 -17.90 9.47
C PRO A 131 -39.19 -19.05 9.14
N ALA A 132 -40.47 -18.88 9.46
CA ALA A 132 -41.54 -19.77 9.01
C ALA A 132 -41.69 -19.66 7.49
N PRO A 133 -41.96 -20.77 6.77
CA PRO A 133 -42.09 -20.75 5.33
C PRO A 133 -43.47 -20.20 4.96
N SER A 134 -43.51 -19.04 4.31
CA SER A 134 -44.69 -18.63 3.54
C SER A 134 -44.42 -18.91 2.07
N ALA A 135 -45.04 -19.98 1.58
CA ALA A 135 -45.28 -20.18 0.17
C ALA A 135 -46.47 -19.31 -0.25
N ASP A 136 -46.30 -18.47 -1.27
CA ASP A 136 -47.27 -18.42 -2.35
C ASP A 136 -46.65 -17.92 -3.67
N SER A 137 -47.17 -18.48 -4.75
CA SER A 137 -46.62 -18.44 -6.11
C SER A 137 -47.34 -17.43 -6.99
N ALA A 138 -46.62 -16.64 -7.80
CA ALA A 138 -47.18 -16.09 -9.05
C ALA A 138 -46.12 -15.65 -10.08
N LYS A 139 -45.69 -16.63 -10.88
CA LYS A 139 -45.42 -16.65 -12.33
C LYS A 139 -45.23 -15.32 -13.12
N LYS A 140 -44.23 -15.44 -14.03
CA LYS A 140 -44.16 -14.94 -15.44
C LYS A 140 -43.50 -13.55 -15.56
N LYS A 141 -42.46 -13.32 -16.39
CA LYS A 141 -42.20 -13.85 -17.74
C LYS A 141 -40.71 -13.61 -18.11
N ILE A 142 -40.07 -14.65 -18.62
CA ILE A 142 -38.79 -14.62 -19.34
C ILE A 142 -39.04 -14.01 -20.73
N ALA A 143 -38.15 -13.12 -21.15
CA ALA A 143 -37.91 -12.79 -22.55
C ALA A 143 -36.41 -12.45 -22.72
N ASP A 144 -35.68 -13.39 -23.31
CA ASP A 144 -34.40 -13.25 -24.02
C ASP A 144 -34.54 -12.35 -25.28
N PRO A 145 -33.48 -12.09 -26.08
CA PRO A 145 -32.08 -11.77 -25.74
C PRO A 145 -31.54 -10.56 -26.54
N LEU A 146 -30.31 -10.17 -26.19
CA LEU A 146 -29.42 -9.16 -26.77
C LEU A 146 -29.21 -9.26 -28.32
N PRO A 147 -29.20 -8.13 -29.06
CA PRO A 147 -28.64 -8.08 -30.42
C PRO A 147 -27.12 -7.77 -30.44
N PRO A 148 -26.34 -8.36 -31.37
CA PRO A 148 -24.92 -8.06 -31.53
C PRO A 148 -24.70 -6.86 -32.47
N PRO A 149 -23.54 -6.18 -32.35
CA PRO A 149 -22.90 -5.60 -33.51
C PRO A 149 -21.51 -6.20 -33.74
N ALA A 150 -21.32 -6.73 -34.95
CA ALA A 150 -20.05 -7.18 -35.48
C ALA A 150 -19.23 -6.02 -36.08
N ALA A 151 -17.97 -5.93 -35.63
CA ALA A 151 -16.73 -5.58 -36.37
C ALA A 151 -16.61 -4.18 -37.05
N PRO A 152 -15.40 -3.73 -37.49
CA PRO A 152 -14.06 -4.36 -37.44
C PRO A 152 -12.92 -3.47 -36.92
N LEU A 153 -11.81 -4.11 -36.54
CA LEU A 153 -10.48 -3.50 -36.41
C LEU A 153 -9.98 -2.97 -37.76
N PRO A 154 -9.25 -1.85 -37.82
CA PRO A 154 -8.31 -1.59 -38.90
C PRO A 154 -6.93 -2.20 -38.59
N ASP A 155 -6.41 -2.80 -39.65
CA ASP A 155 -5.21 -3.60 -39.74
C ASP A 155 -3.91 -2.82 -39.55
N ARG A 156 -2.87 -3.57 -39.19
CA ARG A 156 -1.49 -3.12 -39.15
C ARG A 156 -0.96 -2.90 -40.56
N THR A 157 -0.25 -1.81 -40.78
CA THR A 157 0.74 -1.72 -41.87
C THR A 157 2.09 -1.22 -41.35
N PRO A 158 3.20 -1.94 -41.61
CA PRO A 158 4.54 -1.53 -41.23
C PRO A 158 5.12 -0.61 -42.30
N MET A 159 5.47 0.63 -41.96
CA MET A 159 6.19 1.52 -42.87
C MET A 159 7.70 1.51 -42.60
N LYS A 160 8.41 1.28 -43.70
CA LYS A 160 9.85 1.17 -43.83
C LYS A 160 10.56 2.51 -43.63
N ARG A 161 11.70 2.39 -42.98
CA ARG A 161 12.88 3.27 -42.96
C ARG A 161 13.22 3.85 -44.34
N PRO A 162 13.53 5.15 -44.46
CA PRO A 162 14.40 5.64 -45.51
C PRO A 162 15.80 5.92 -44.98
N VAL A 163 16.78 5.37 -45.67
CA VAL A 163 18.18 5.81 -45.66
C VAL A 163 18.27 7.11 -46.46
N ARG A 164 18.91 8.14 -45.90
CA ARG A 164 19.57 9.19 -46.70
C ARG A 164 20.94 9.50 -46.15
N THR A 165 21.90 9.25 -47.02
CA THR A 165 23.30 9.64 -47.04
C THR A 165 23.41 11.15 -47.21
N SER A 166 24.20 11.84 -46.38
CA SER A 166 25.20 12.79 -46.89
C SER A 166 26.18 13.14 -45.77
N ALA A 167 27.45 13.13 -46.14
CA ALA A 167 28.61 13.34 -45.31
C ALA A 167 29.00 14.81 -45.30
N GLU A 168 29.40 15.34 -44.13
CA GLU A 168 30.49 16.32 -44.05
C GLU A 168 31.28 16.12 -42.75
N ARG A 169 32.58 16.39 -42.87
CA ARG A 169 33.68 16.01 -41.98
C ARG A 169 33.64 16.78 -40.66
N GLY A 170 33.74 16.03 -39.56
CA GLY A 170 34.03 16.55 -38.22
C GLY A 170 34.64 15.43 -37.37
N THR A 171 35.93 15.58 -37.08
CA THR A 171 36.81 14.87 -36.14
C THR A 171 36.22 13.70 -35.33
N LEU A 172 36.77 12.51 -35.56
CA LEU A 172 36.52 11.26 -34.82
C LEU A 172 36.81 11.40 -33.32
N VAL A 173 35.76 11.44 -32.50
CA VAL A 173 35.75 10.79 -31.19
C VAL A 173 34.54 9.86 -31.17
N ARG A 174 34.82 8.56 -31.35
CA ARG A 174 33.81 7.50 -31.30
C ARG A 174 33.46 7.26 -29.83
N PRO A 175 32.21 7.45 -29.37
CA PRO A 175 31.81 6.88 -28.09
C PRO A 175 31.91 5.35 -28.20
N PRO A 176 32.52 4.64 -27.22
CA PRO A 176 32.56 3.19 -27.27
C PRO A 176 31.13 2.65 -27.24
N ALA A 177 30.86 1.69 -28.14
CA ALA A 177 29.68 0.84 -28.06
C ALA A 177 29.59 0.22 -26.65
N PRO A 178 28.39 0.02 -26.09
CA PRO A 178 28.24 -0.66 -24.81
C PRO A 178 28.72 -2.11 -25.01
N GLN A 179 29.97 -2.36 -24.64
CA GLN A 179 30.46 -3.72 -24.45
C GLN A 179 29.70 -4.27 -23.25
N ALA A 180 28.89 -5.29 -23.52
CA ALA A 180 28.28 -6.13 -22.50
C ALA A 180 29.38 -6.83 -21.69
N SER A 181 29.89 -6.14 -20.68
CA SER A 181 30.63 -6.74 -19.58
C SER A 181 29.74 -6.68 -18.36
N ALA A 182 28.80 -7.64 -18.25
CA ALA A 182 28.11 -7.90 -17.00
C ALA A 182 29.19 -8.16 -15.93
N GLY A 183 29.29 -7.26 -14.95
CA GLY A 183 30.25 -7.38 -13.87
C GLY A 183 29.98 -8.63 -13.02
N PRO A 184 30.95 -9.07 -12.19
CA PRO A 184 30.77 -10.23 -11.32
C PRO A 184 29.52 -10.14 -10.42
N ALA A 185 29.17 -8.93 -9.96
CA ALA A 185 28.00 -8.67 -9.12
C ALA A 185 26.67 -8.79 -9.88
N GLU A 186 26.62 -8.38 -11.15
CA GLU A 186 25.40 -8.40 -11.98
C GLU A 186 25.07 -9.82 -12.44
N LYS A 187 26.10 -10.64 -12.70
CA LYS A 187 25.95 -12.08 -12.97
C LYS A 187 25.49 -12.87 -11.74
N ALA A 188 25.99 -12.51 -10.55
CA ALA A 188 25.57 -13.13 -9.30
C ALA A 188 24.08 -12.87 -9.01
N ASN A 189 23.61 -11.63 -9.20
CA ASN A 189 22.20 -11.28 -9.02
C ASN A 189 21.27 -11.97 -10.03
N GLN A 190 21.71 -12.18 -11.28
CA GLN A 190 20.93 -12.93 -12.28
C GLN A 190 20.78 -14.41 -11.92
N GLU A 191 21.84 -15.04 -11.42
CA GLU A 191 21.80 -16.44 -10.97
C GLU A 191 20.93 -16.61 -9.71
N GLU A 192 20.95 -15.64 -8.79
CA GLU A 192 20.10 -15.64 -7.60
C GLU A 192 18.63 -15.39 -7.93
N CYS A 193 18.33 -14.48 -8.86
CA CYS A 193 16.98 -14.28 -9.38
C CYS A 193 16.45 -15.57 -10.03
N ARG A 194 17.28 -16.24 -10.84
CA ARG A 194 16.91 -17.52 -11.48
C ARG A 194 16.61 -18.61 -10.46
N ARG A 195 17.37 -18.67 -9.36
CA ARG A 195 17.15 -19.62 -8.26
C ARG A 195 15.88 -19.30 -7.47
N ALA A 196 15.61 -18.02 -7.20
CA ALA A 196 14.38 -17.60 -6.55
C ALA A 196 13.15 -17.91 -7.41
N LEU A 197 13.21 -17.72 -8.73
CA LEU A 197 12.14 -18.08 -9.67
C LEU A 197 11.90 -19.60 -9.81
N ALA A 198 12.89 -20.42 -9.42
CA ALA A 198 12.73 -21.87 -9.35
C ALA A 198 12.02 -22.34 -8.08
N ASP A 199 11.87 -21.46 -7.08
CA ASP A 199 11.11 -21.75 -5.87
C ASP A 199 9.59 -21.70 -6.15
N PRO A 200 8.82 -22.76 -5.81
CA PRO A 200 7.39 -22.82 -6.09
C PRO A 200 6.57 -21.75 -5.36
N ILE A 201 7.02 -21.27 -4.19
CA ILE A 201 6.35 -20.22 -3.42
C ILE A 201 6.56 -18.87 -4.11
N VAL A 202 7.80 -18.57 -4.51
CA VAL A 202 8.13 -17.32 -5.22
C VAL A 202 7.40 -17.27 -6.56
N ARG A 203 7.37 -18.38 -7.31
CA ARG A 203 6.64 -18.45 -8.57
C ARG A 203 5.14 -18.18 -8.39
N ARG A 204 4.52 -18.81 -7.38
CA ARG A 204 3.10 -18.63 -7.10
C ARG A 204 2.79 -17.20 -6.65
N ALA A 205 3.70 -16.55 -5.93
CA ALA A 205 3.59 -15.14 -5.59
C ALA A 205 3.70 -14.24 -6.84
N MET A 206 4.66 -14.51 -7.75
CA MET A 206 4.80 -13.75 -9.00
C MET A 206 3.57 -13.87 -9.89
N GLU A 207 3.00 -15.07 -10.04
CA GLU A 207 1.77 -15.30 -10.80
C GLU A 207 0.54 -14.65 -10.16
N LEU A 208 0.44 -14.64 -8.82
CA LEU A 208 -0.69 -14.04 -8.11
C LEU A 208 -0.73 -12.51 -8.24
N PHE A 209 0.44 -11.87 -8.32
CA PHE A 209 0.58 -10.41 -8.30
C PHE A 209 0.95 -9.80 -9.66
N ASP A 210 1.04 -10.61 -10.72
CA ASP A 210 1.52 -10.20 -12.05
C ASP A 210 2.85 -9.42 -11.97
N ALA A 211 3.76 -9.91 -11.13
CA ALA A 211 4.99 -9.22 -10.75
C ALA A 211 6.24 -9.85 -11.39
N SER A 212 7.28 -9.03 -11.61
CA SER A 212 8.59 -9.48 -12.10
C SER A 212 9.68 -9.33 -11.03
N LEU A 213 10.51 -10.35 -10.85
CA LEU A 213 11.61 -10.35 -9.90
C LEU A 213 12.78 -9.48 -10.41
N VAL A 214 13.19 -8.46 -9.65
CA VAL A 214 14.21 -7.49 -10.06
C VAL A 214 15.57 -7.72 -9.39
N SER A 215 15.59 -8.13 -8.12
CA SER A 215 16.81 -8.39 -7.35
C SER A 215 16.49 -9.28 -6.15
N VAL A 216 17.45 -10.09 -5.72
CA VAL A 216 17.33 -10.93 -4.50
C VAL A 216 18.42 -10.54 -3.53
N GLU A 217 18.05 -10.14 -2.32
CA GLU A 217 19.01 -9.90 -1.24
C GLU A 217 18.80 -10.96 -0.14
N ARG A 218 19.89 -11.61 0.27
CA ARG A 218 19.86 -12.50 1.43
C ARG A 218 19.88 -11.66 2.69
N ALA A 219 18.85 -11.81 3.53
CA ALA A 219 18.87 -11.24 4.87
C ALA A 219 20.06 -11.82 5.65
N PRO A 220 20.89 -10.98 6.31
CA PRO A 220 21.97 -11.45 7.17
C PRO A 220 21.35 -12.07 8.44
N GLY A 221 21.21 -13.40 8.46
CA GLY A 221 20.68 -14.11 9.63
C GLY A 221 20.13 -15.52 9.41
N GLY A 222 20.13 -16.06 8.19
CA GLY A 222 19.70 -17.44 7.93
C GLY A 222 20.88 -18.41 7.86
N GLU A 223 21.32 -18.95 9.00
CA GLU A 223 22.24 -20.09 9.02
C GLU A 223 21.55 -21.31 8.40
N ALA A 224 22.14 -21.85 7.32
CA ALA A 224 21.65 -23.07 6.68
C ALA A 224 21.85 -24.27 7.62
N PRO A 225 20.86 -25.17 7.80
CA PRO A 225 21.07 -26.38 8.59
C PRO A 225 22.13 -27.25 7.91
N ARG A 226 23.17 -27.61 8.66
CA ARG A 226 24.24 -28.50 8.20
C ARG A 226 23.65 -29.88 7.86
N PRO A 227 24.12 -30.55 6.80
CA PRO A 227 23.65 -31.90 6.49
C PRO A 227 24.16 -32.87 7.56
N GLU A 228 23.22 -33.57 8.21
CA GLU A 228 23.52 -34.68 9.10
C GLU A 228 24.10 -35.83 8.26
N THR A 229 25.39 -36.08 8.45
CA THR A 229 26.06 -37.27 7.94
C THR A 229 25.65 -38.45 8.83
N GLN A 230 24.83 -39.36 8.30
CA GLN A 230 24.59 -40.66 8.95
C GLN A 230 25.88 -41.50 8.91
N SER A 231 26.25 -42.07 10.06
CA SER A 231 27.16 -43.22 10.19
C SER A 231 26.55 -44.20 11.16
#